data_AF-A0A5C5Y7A3-F1
#
_entry.id   AF-A0A5C5Y7A3-F1
#
_cell.length_a   1.000
_cell.length_b   1.000
_cell.length_c   1.000
_cell.angle_alpha   90.00
_cell.angle_beta   90.00
_cell.angle_gamma   90.00
#
_symmetry.space_group_name_H-M   'P 1'
#
loop_
_entity.id
_entity.type
_entity.pdbx_description
1 polymer ?
#
loop_
_entity_poly.entity_id
_entity_poly.type
_entity_poly.pdbx_seq_one_letter_code
_entity_poly.pdbx_strand_id
1 'polypeptide(L)'
;MSTATTRTASQHAVDWIGWWTLVSQADARQRWQTLSLEFLRFHRRPLNNLLHGITTPVSLLGLQGLLVLAHPWLLLWTLPYLAVIWFWIPAVVFVPTAAIVLGSAAIAYSSQLGLWVCLGLFLGGYFGQDVAHLLTGERTFQSSYSRTGNRWMHFVWHLVYQVPLVVLSCLQRTTSPLRMLVQRKAIHFHKLEDSQSESDLHSIRQWATELHPNPSQSVHYWPADMQGDPKAAFDRLAVQSDLMRRIQRFHGAGYEVAPVFGMNELYVTGPPKRSTSDTVFYMSHVDGPFSVFPGARLYRCMVATSPNTTVTTHFPMVGAAYDQPESFRLETGQTVAFDFNRELHYITRDASADQVGPRVNLKLHFVAYPKVMRWYGKLLDRWTTSYDIKARNLFLQTIAPDALFSRWKAKWVLASTKFYEWAVRYVGWTNVAYVALVAIISACLGDYRWFVLATSFVHYLIYLGTLRERRGVAFGLFVRDAIFFKAVAMAQLIGLFVVTLSSVAPSTAGIAIAVVTIGFSLSGYAAHLLGLRRTYFSSELGLDPPKRIDAFPYGYIPHPMIAGTLLALAGIAWVAPVGGFLFWVAVIHSIFYLCVLLHEIVVHRERSGHQSDADAVGVS
;
A
#
# COMPACT_ATOMS: atom_id res chain seq x y z
N MET A 1 -28.58 35.50 51.88
CA MET A 1 -27.66 34.50 52.49
C MET A 1 -28.14 33.13 52.08
N SER A 2 -27.54 32.56 51.04
CA SER A 2 -27.86 31.21 50.52
C SER A 2 -26.77 30.27 51.03
N THR A 3 -27.16 29.27 51.82
CA THR A 3 -26.28 28.29 52.44
C THR A 3 -25.73 27.35 51.36
N ALA A 4 -24.48 27.57 50.97
CA ALA A 4 -23.70 26.64 50.17
C ALA A 4 -23.39 25.39 51.01
N THR A 5 -24.05 24.28 50.67
CA THR A 5 -23.75 22.96 51.24
C THR A 5 -22.50 22.40 50.58
N THR A 6 -21.38 22.46 51.30
CA THR A 6 -20.14 21.78 50.98
C THR A 6 -20.34 20.27 51.06
N ARG A 7 -20.41 19.59 49.91
CA ARG A 7 -20.38 18.12 49.84
C ARG A 7 -19.00 17.62 50.28
N THR A 8 -18.99 16.58 51.11
CA THR A 8 -17.76 15.97 51.62
C THR A 8 -17.11 15.08 50.56
N ALA A 9 -15.79 14.90 50.61
CA ALA A 9 -15.04 14.02 49.68
C ALA A 9 -15.55 12.56 49.68
N SER A 10 -16.18 12.11 50.79
CA SER A 10 -16.83 10.81 50.88
C SER A 10 -18.10 10.69 50.03
N GLN A 11 -18.88 11.77 49.87
CA GLN A 11 -20.08 11.78 49.01
C GLN A 11 -19.69 11.74 47.53
N HIS A 12 -18.59 12.39 47.13
CA HIS A 12 -18.04 12.22 45.78
C HIS A 12 -17.53 10.79 45.52
N ALA A 13 -16.91 10.13 46.51
CA ALA A 13 -16.44 8.76 46.35
C ALA A 13 -17.59 7.73 46.25
N VAL A 14 -18.68 7.93 47.00
CA VAL A 14 -19.89 7.07 46.94
C VAL A 14 -20.65 7.25 45.63
N ASP A 15 -20.73 8.48 45.09
CA ASP A 15 -21.28 8.72 43.75
C ASP A 15 -20.44 8.04 42.65
N TRP A 16 -19.11 7.98 42.80
CA TRP A 16 -18.21 7.29 41.86
C TRP A 16 -18.37 5.76 41.88
N ILE A 17 -18.57 5.14 43.05
CA ILE A 17 -18.76 3.70 43.19
C ILE A 17 -20.17 3.27 42.72
N GLY A 18 -21.20 4.07 43.03
CA GLY A 18 -22.57 3.85 42.54
C GLY A 18 -22.70 3.95 41.01
N TRP A 19 -21.82 4.74 40.37
CA TRP A 19 -21.78 4.91 38.90
C TRP A 19 -21.28 3.68 38.15
N TRP A 20 -20.29 2.95 38.67
CA TRP A 20 -19.82 1.71 38.04
C TRP A 20 -20.88 0.59 38.07
N THR A 21 -21.76 0.62 39.06
CA THR A 21 -22.88 -0.32 39.22
C THR A 21 -24.14 0.06 38.42
N LEU A 22 -24.18 1.21 37.75
CA LEU A 22 -25.37 1.74 37.05
C LEU A 22 -25.19 2.02 35.55
N VAL A 23 -24.02 1.74 34.96
CA VAL A 23 -23.93 1.74 33.49
C VAL A 23 -24.56 0.45 33.00
N SER A 24 -25.81 0.53 32.54
CA SER A 24 -26.45 -0.62 31.89
C SER A 24 -25.62 -1.05 30.68
N GLN A 25 -25.64 -2.34 30.34
CA GLN A 25 -24.94 -2.84 29.15
C GLN A 25 -25.36 -2.09 27.87
N ALA A 26 -26.63 -1.65 27.81
CA ALA A 26 -27.15 -0.83 26.72
C ALA A 26 -26.46 0.54 26.64
N ASP A 27 -26.31 1.23 27.77
CA ASP A 27 -25.62 2.53 27.85
C ASP A 27 -24.15 2.41 27.46
N ALA A 28 -23.47 1.35 27.92
CA ALA A 28 -22.06 1.10 27.56
C ALA A 28 -21.89 0.88 26.06
N ARG A 29 -22.76 0.09 25.42
CA ARG A 29 -22.72 -0.15 23.97
C ARG A 29 -23.02 1.12 23.17
N GLN A 30 -24.00 1.91 23.59
CA GLN A 30 -24.31 3.19 22.94
C GLN A 30 -23.14 4.19 23.07
N ARG A 31 -22.50 4.23 24.23
CA ARG A 31 -21.28 5.04 24.45
C ARG A 31 -20.14 4.59 23.56
N TRP A 32 -19.87 3.28 23.48
CA TRP A 32 -18.88 2.73 22.56
C TRP A 32 -19.16 3.14 21.11
N GLN A 33 -20.40 2.99 20.63
CA GLN A 33 -20.78 3.40 19.28
C GLN A 33 -20.51 4.90 19.04
N THR A 34 -20.91 5.75 19.97
CA THR A 34 -20.70 7.21 19.88
C THR A 34 -19.20 7.56 19.84
N LEU A 35 -18.43 7.06 20.82
CA LEU A 35 -16.99 7.30 20.90
C LEU A 35 -16.25 6.76 19.68
N SER A 36 -16.64 5.59 19.17
CA SER A 36 -16.02 5.00 17.99
C SER A 36 -16.21 5.86 16.74
N LEU A 37 -17.43 6.37 16.51
CA LEU A 37 -17.74 7.25 15.39
C LEU A 37 -16.98 8.57 15.49
N GLU A 38 -16.89 9.14 16.69
CA GLU A 38 -16.11 10.34 16.94
C GLU A 38 -14.62 10.11 16.72
N PHE A 39 -14.04 9.05 17.30
CA PHE A 39 -12.63 8.69 17.18
C PHE A 39 -12.22 8.53 15.70
N LEU A 40 -13.02 7.81 14.91
CA LEU A 40 -12.77 7.59 13.48
C LEU A 40 -12.76 8.89 12.65
N ARG A 41 -13.41 9.96 13.11
CA ARG A 41 -13.35 11.27 12.43
C ARG A 41 -11.96 11.89 12.51
N PHE A 42 -11.14 11.51 13.50
CA PHE A 42 -9.78 12.00 13.74
C PHE A 42 -8.68 11.02 13.28
N HIS A 43 -9.07 9.85 12.79
CA HIS A 43 -8.19 8.71 12.45
C HIS A 43 -8.49 8.19 11.05
N ARG A 44 -8.49 9.10 10.06
CA ARG A 44 -8.92 8.79 8.69
C ARG A 44 -7.78 8.25 7.83
N ARG A 45 -6.53 8.43 8.26
CA ARG A 45 -5.37 8.07 7.45
C ARG A 45 -4.74 6.74 7.90
N PRO A 46 -4.49 5.81 6.96
CA PRO A 46 -3.78 4.56 7.25
C PRO A 46 -2.46 4.73 7.99
N LEU A 47 -1.66 5.75 7.63
CA LEU A 47 -0.39 6.02 8.30
C LEU A 47 -0.59 6.47 9.76
N ASN A 48 -1.60 7.30 10.04
CA ASN A 48 -1.89 7.71 11.42
C ASN A 48 -2.26 6.49 12.25
N ASN A 49 -3.15 5.64 11.73
CA ASN A 49 -3.58 4.43 12.41
C ASN A 49 -2.46 3.40 12.56
N LEU A 50 -1.52 3.32 11.61
CA LEU A 50 -0.33 2.47 11.74
C LEU A 50 0.54 2.94 12.90
N LEU A 51 0.82 4.24 12.95
CA LEU A 51 1.63 4.82 14.01
C LEU A 51 0.95 4.64 15.37
N HIS A 52 -0.35 4.91 15.49
CA HIS A 52 -1.14 4.62 16.70
C HIS A 52 -1.16 3.14 17.07
N GLY A 53 -1.25 2.25 16.08
CA GLY A 53 -1.19 0.81 16.24
C GLY A 53 0.16 0.30 16.75
N ILE A 54 1.22 1.12 16.68
CA ILE A 54 2.55 0.84 17.25
C ILE A 54 2.72 1.55 18.59
N THR A 55 2.44 2.86 18.63
CA THR A 55 2.71 3.72 19.79
C THR A 55 1.80 3.39 20.98
N THR A 56 0.56 2.95 20.73
CA THR A 56 -0.36 2.55 21.80
C THR A 56 0.11 1.27 22.50
N PRO A 57 0.42 0.15 21.81
CA PRO A 57 1.03 -1.03 22.45
C PRO A 57 2.37 -0.75 23.13
N VAL A 58 3.22 0.10 22.54
CA VAL A 58 4.51 0.49 23.14
C VAL A 58 4.30 1.24 24.46
N SER A 59 3.36 2.19 24.49
CA SER A 59 3.00 2.90 25.71
C SER A 59 2.44 1.96 26.77
N LEU A 60 1.55 1.04 26.38
CA LEU A 60 0.97 0.04 27.26
C LEU A 60 2.02 -0.89 27.87
N LEU A 61 2.99 -1.35 27.06
CA LEU A 61 4.11 -2.15 27.52
C LEU A 61 4.95 -1.40 28.55
N GLY A 62 5.25 -0.11 28.31
CA GLY A 62 5.95 0.73 29.27
C GLY A 62 5.20 0.87 30.60
N LEU A 63 3.88 1.13 30.55
CA LEU A 63 3.03 1.22 31.74
C LEU A 63 3.00 -0.10 32.53
N GLN A 64 2.79 -1.22 31.84
CA GLN A 64 2.79 -2.53 32.48
C GLN A 64 4.15 -2.90 33.06
N GLY A 65 5.25 -2.54 32.40
CA GLY A 65 6.60 -2.67 32.95
C GLY A 65 6.79 -1.87 34.25
N LEU A 66 6.29 -0.63 34.32
CA LEU A 66 6.27 0.15 35.57
C LEU A 66 5.47 -0.54 36.67
N LEU A 67 4.33 -1.14 36.33
CA LEU A 67 3.52 -1.89 37.29
C LEU A 67 4.24 -3.15 37.79
N VAL A 68 4.95 -3.88 36.93
CA VAL A 68 5.79 -5.03 37.34
C VAL A 68 6.88 -4.60 38.31
N LEU A 69 7.57 -3.49 38.01
CA LEU A 69 8.60 -2.92 38.88
C LEU A 69 8.05 -2.50 40.25
N ALA A 70 6.83 -1.97 40.29
CA ALA A 70 6.17 -1.63 41.54
C ALA A 70 5.77 -2.91 42.31
N HIS A 71 5.06 -3.82 41.65
CA HIS A 71 4.73 -5.15 42.17
C HIS A 71 4.11 -6.04 41.07
N PRO A 72 4.63 -7.25 40.78
CA PRO A 72 4.16 -8.09 39.67
C PRO A 72 2.65 -8.42 39.69
N TRP A 73 2.06 -8.56 40.87
CA TRP A 73 0.63 -8.84 41.03
C TRP A 73 -0.27 -7.71 40.51
N LEU A 74 0.26 -6.50 40.36
CA LEU A 74 -0.50 -5.40 39.77
C LEU A 74 -0.93 -5.77 38.35
N LEU A 75 -0.17 -6.57 37.59
CA LEU A 75 -0.57 -7.01 36.24
C LEU A 75 -1.91 -7.77 36.20
N LEU A 76 -2.40 -8.30 37.32
CA LEU A 76 -3.73 -8.89 37.40
C LEU A 76 -4.85 -7.91 37.06
N TRP A 77 -4.62 -6.58 37.07
CA TRP A 77 -5.58 -5.57 36.62
C TRP A 77 -6.08 -5.82 35.17
N THR A 78 -5.26 -6.47 34.35
CA THR A 78 -5.60 -6.78 32.95
C THR A 78 -6.84 -7.66 32.85
N LEU A 79 -7.05 -8.60 33.78
CA LEU A 79 -8.20 -9.51 33.77
C LEU A 79 -9.54 -8.80 34.02
N PRO A 80 -9.75 -8.03 35.10
CA PRO A 80 -10.99 -7.27 35.30
C PRO A 80 -11.19 -6.22 34.21
N TYR A 81 -10.13 -5.58 33.69
CA TYR A 81 -10.26 -4.68 32.54
C TYR A 81 -10.83 -5.40 31.30
N LEU A 82 -10.28 -6.56 30.95
CA LEU A 82 -10.76 -7.35 29.82
C LEU A 82 -12.19 -7.86 30.04
N ALA A 83 -12.50 -8.31 31.26
CA ALA A 83 -13.86 -8.73 31.62
C ALA A 83 -14.87 -7.59 31.42
N VAL A 84 -14.52 -6.37 31.82
CA VAL A 84 -15.36 -5.18 31.64
C VAL A 84 -15.58 -4.87 30.16
N ILE A 85 -14.51 -4.74 29.35
CA ILE A 85 -14.66 -4.35 27.95
C ILE A 85 -15.33 -5.44 27.10
N TRP A 86 -15.20 -6.73 27.46
CA TRP A 86 -15.87 -7.84 26.77
C TRP A 86 -17.38 -7.63 26.61
N PHE A 87 -18.03 -7.08 27.64
CA PHE A 87 -19.47 -6.83 27.60
C PHE A 87 -19.85 -5.59 26.79
N TRP A 88 -18.89 -4.70 26.51
CA TRP A 88 -19.12 -3.36 25.97
C TRP A 88 -18.80 -3.26 24.47
N ILE A 89 -17.85 -4.05 23.96
CA ILE A 89 -17.36 -3.96 22.58
C ILE A 89 -17.61 -5.23 21.76
N PRO A 90 -17.68 -5.16 20.42
CA PRO A 90 -17.83 -6.33 19.56
C PRO A 90 -16.65 -7.30 19.65
N ALA A 91 -16.92 -8.61 19.53
CA ALA A 91 -15.91 -9.66 19.60
C ALA A 91 -14.73 -9.46 18.61
N VAL A 92 -15.02 -8.96 17.41
CA VAL A 92 -14.02 -8.67 16.37
C VAL A 92 -12.99 -7.62 16.79
N VAL A 93 -13.35 -6.70 17.71
CA VAL A 93 -12.45 -5.70 18.30
C VAL A 93 -11.84 -6.23 19.61
N PHE A 94 -12.64 -6.95 20.40
CA PHE A 94 -12.21 -7.50 21.67
C PHE A 94 -11.03 -8.46 21.54
N VAL A 95 -11.11 -9.47 20.66
CA VAL A 95 -10.07 -10.51 20.55
C VAL A 95 -8.68 -9.90 20.29
N PRO A 96 -8.48 -9.03 19.28
CA PRO A 96 -7.19 -8.35 19.09
C PRO A 96 -6.81 -7.41 20.25
N THR A 97 -7.77 -6.75 20.89
CA THR A 97 -7.51 -5.93 22.09
C THR A 97 -6.96 -6.77 23.24
N ALA A 98 -7.59 -7.91 23.53
CA ALA A 98 -7.16 -8.86 24.55
C ALA A 98 -5.77 -9.42 24.24
N ALA A 99 -5.51 -9.77 22.98
CA ALA A 99 -4.19 -10.25 22.56
C ALA A 99 -3.09 -9.19 22.78
N ILE A 100 -3.35 -7.91 22.46
CA ILE A 100 -2.40 -6.82 22.69
C ILE A 100 -2.16 -6.62 24.19
N VAL A 101 -3.22 -6.57 25.00
CA VAL A 101 -3.14 -6.29 26.44
C VAL A 101 -2.45 -7.42 27.20
N LEU A 102 -2.81 -8.68 26.92
CA LEU A 102 -2.19 -9.84 27.55
C LEU A 102 -0.77 -10.07 27.04
N GLY A 103 -0.53 -9.87 25.73
CA GLY A 103 0.79 -10.01 25.14
C GLY A 103 1.78 -8.99 25.70
N SER A 104 1.37 -7.73 25.81
CA SER A 104 2.19 -6.69 26.46
C SER A 104 2.46 -7.01 27.93
N ALA A 105 1.46 -7.53 28.68
CA ALA A 105 1.65 -7.90 30.08
C ALA A 105 2.62 -9.08 30.24
N ALA A 106 2.51 -10.09 29.37
CA ALA A 106 3.43 -11.22 29.34
C ALA A 106 4.86 -10.78 28.99
N ILE A 107 5.04 -9.87 28.04
CA ILE A 107 6.35 -9.31 27.68
C ILE A 107 6.92 -8.50 28.86
N ALA A 108 6.12 -7.63 29.48
CA ALA A 108 6.53 -6.84 30.64
C ALA A 108 7.01 -7.73 31.79
N TYR A 109 6.26 -8.80 32.10
CA TYR A 109 6.60 -9.75 33.16
C TYR A 109 7.87 -10.54 32.84
N SER A 110 7.98 -11.09 31.62
CA SER A 110 9.09 -11.97 31.23
C SER A 110 10.40 -11.24 30.96
N SER A 111 10.35 -10.00 30.48
CA SER A 111 11.54 -9.26 30.03
C SER A 111 12.25 -8.50 31.16
N GLN A 112 11.65 -8.41 32.36
CA GLN A 112 12.19 -7.70 33.52
C GLN A 112 12.75 -6.31 33.17
N LEU A 113 11.94 -5.52 32.44
CA LEU A 113 12.36 -4.22 31.92
C LEU A 113 12.75 -3.26 33.05
N GLY A 114 13.91 -2.62 32.94
CA GLY A 114 14.36 -1.62 33.91
C GLY A 114 13.54 -0.32 33.87
N LEU A 115 13.55 0.44 34.96
CA LEU A 115 12.75 1.67 35.13
C LEU A 115 12.87 2.64 33.94
N TRP A 116 14.08 2.92 33.50
CA TRP A 116 14.32 3.87 32.40
C TRP A 116 13.80 3.38 31.06
N VAL A 117 13.85 2.07 30.80
CA VAL A 117 13.26 1.47 29.60
C VAL A 117 11.74 1.58 29.66
N CYS A 118 11.13 1.26 30.80
CA CYS A 118 9.69 1.38 31.00
C CYS A 118 9.20 2.83 30.82
N LEU A 119 9.90 3.80 31.42
CA LEU A 119 9.60 5.23 31.25
C LEU A 119 9.78 5.67 29.80
N GLY A 120 10.88 5.26 29.14
CA GLY A 120 11.14 5.56 27.73
C GLY A 120 10.06 5.01 26.79
N LEU A 121 9.62 3.77 27.00
CA LEU A 121 8.53 3.15 26.24
C LEU A 121 7.19 3.86 26.50
N PHE A 122 6.88 4.18 27.76
CA PHE A 122 5.65 4.87 28.12
C PHE A 122 5.58 6.26 27.49
N LEU A 123 6.61 7.09 27.70
CA LEU A 123 6.69 8.46 27.18
C LEU A 123 6.80 8.48 25.65
N GLY A 124 7.64 7.61 25.07
CA GLY A 124 7.80 7.49 23.63
C GLY A 124 6.51 7.04 22.93
N GLY A 125 5.79 6.08 23.50
CA GLY A 125 4.49 5.65 23.00
C GLY A 125 3.39 6.69 23.20
N TYR A 126 3.41 7.43 24.31
CA TYR A 126 2.43 8.50 24.57
C TYR A 126 2.63 9.68 23.61
N PHE A 127 3.81 10.30 23.59
CA PHE A 127 4.10 11.43 22.69
C PHE A 127 4.16 11.02 21.22
N GLY A 128 4.50 9.76 20.93
CA GLY A 128 4.45 9.22 19.57
C GLY A 128 3.07 9.30 18.92
N GLN A 129 1.99 9.25 19.71
CA GLN A 129 0.63 9.44 19.22
C GLN A 129 0.39 10.87 18.71
N ASP A 130 0.89 11.89 19.42
CA ASP A 130 0.80 13.29 18.97
C ASP A 130 1.67 13.54 17.75
N VAL A 131 2.87 12.93 17.69
CA VAL A 131 3.72 12.95 16.51
C VAL A 131 3.00 12.33 15.30
N ALA A 132 2.24 11.26 15.49
CA ALA A 132 1.44 10.65 14.42
C ALA A 132 0.42 11.64 13.84
N HIS A 133 -0.29 12.37 14.70
CA HIS A 133 -1.21 13.43 14.28
C HIS A 133 -0.50 14.59 13.56
N LEU A 134 0.67 15.01 14.05
CA LEU A 134 1.48 16.05 13.43
C LEU A 134 1.94 15.64 12.01
N LEU A 135 2.52 14.46 11.87
CA LEU A 135 3.02 13.91 10.60
C LEU A 135 1.89 13.70 9.59
N THR A 136 0.70 13.38 10.08
CA THR A 136 -0.46 13.19 9.22
C THR A 136 -1.32 14.45 9.07
N GLY A 137 -1.05 15.53 9.79
CA GLY A 137 -1.89 16.74 9.78
C GLY A 137 -3.36 16.46 10.16
N GLU A 138 -3.61 15.42 10.97
CA GLU A 138 -4.91 15.13 11.55
C GLU A 138 -4.99 15.77 12.94
N ARG A 139 -6.17 16.27 13.34
CA ARG A 139 -6.35 16.77 14.72
C ARG A 139 -6.43 15.59 15.69
N THR A 140 -6.02 15.78 16.94
CA THR A 140 -6.17 14.75 17.98
C THR A 140 -7.64 14.64 18.41
N PHE A 141 -8.12 13.44 18.75
CA PHE A 141 -9.47 13.30 19.32
C PHE A 141 -9.61 14.07 20.63
N GLN A 142 -8.57 14.09 21.47
CA GLN A 142 -8.51 14.86 22.72
C GLN A 142 -8.78 16.35 22.53
N SER A 143 -8.35 16.94 21.40
CA SER A 143 -8.62 18.35 21.11
C SER A 143 -10.12 18.67 21.05
N SER A 144 -10.97 17.71 20.69
CA SER A 144 -12.42 17.90 20.51
C SER A 144 -13.18 18.11 21.83
N TYR A 145 -12.75 17.48 22.92
CA TYR A 145 -13.41 17.58 24.22
C TYR A 145 -12.59 18.35 25.27
N SER A 146 -11.36 18.76 24.95
CA SER A 146 -10.47 19.50 25.87
C SER A 146 -11.10 20.78 26.46
N ARG A 147 -12.06 21.38 25.74
CA ARG A 147 -12.76 22.62 26.11
C ARG A 147 -14.20 22.40 26.60
N THR A 148 -14.64 21.15 26.78
CA THR A 148 -16.00 20.87 27.26
C THR A 148 -16.05 20.81 28.79
N GLY A 149 -17.21 21.11 29.40
CA GLY A 149 -17.40 21.03 30.85
C GLY A 149 -17.15 19.62 31.43
N ASN A 150 -17.34 18.58 30.60
CA ASN A 150 -17.16 17.17 30.97
C ASN A 150 -15.82 16.58 30.51
N ARG A 151 -14.79 17.41 30.26
CA ARG A 151 -13.49 16.97 29.69
C ARG A 151 -12.85 15.78 30.40
N TRP A 152 -12.94 15.72 31.73
CA TRP A 152 -12.33 14.66 32.54
C TRP A 152 -13.05 13.32 32.36
N MET A 153 -14.38 13.35 32.26
CA MET A 153 -15.17 12.15 31.98
C MET A 153 -14.85 11.61 30.59
N HIS A 154 -14.79 12.47 29.57
CA HIS A 154 -14.39 12.07 28.22
C HIS A 154 -12.96 11.52 28.20
N PHE A 155 -12.04 12.13 28.94
CA PHE A 155 -10.67 11.66 29.05
C PHE A 155 -10.58 10.26 29.68
N VAL A 156 -11.32 9.99 30.75
CA VAL A 156 -11.37 8.64 31.37
C VAL A 156 -11.91 7.61 30.38
N TRP A 157 -13.01 7.91 29.69
CA TRP A 157 -13.54 7.00 28.67
C TRP A 157 -12.58 6.79 27.50
N HIS A 158 -11.90 7.85 27.05
CA HIS A 158 -10.88 7.75 26.03
C HIS A 158 -9.73 6.85 26.47
N LEU A 159 -9.26 6.96 27.72
CA LEU A 159 -8.21 6.11 28.27
C LEU A 159 -8.65 4.64 28.34
N VAL A 160 -9.86 4.38 28.87
CA VAL A 160 -10.42 3.02 28.99
C VAL A 160 -10.58 2.37 27.61
N TYR A 161 -11.03 3.13 26.61
CA TYR A 161 -11.26 2.62 25.26
C TYR A 161 -10.07 2.82 24.31
N GLN A 162 -8.91 3.29 24.76
CA GLN A 162 -7.81 3.67 23.86
C GLN A 162 -7.37 2.51 22.97
N VAL A 163 -7.03 1.37 23.57
CA VAL A 163 -6.61 0.17 22.82
C VAL A 163 -7.71 -0.31 21.85
N PRO A 164 -8.96 -0.55 22.29
CA PRO A 164 -10.00 -1.00 21.36
C PRO A 164 -10.37 0.03 20.28
N LEU A 165 -10.29 1.33 20.54
CA LEU A 165 -10.52 2.37 19.52
C LEU A 165 -9.43 2.37 18.45
N VAL A 166 -8.16 2.23 18.86
CA VAL A 166 -7.03 2.09 17.92
C VAL A 166 -7.17 0.81 17.10
N VAL A 167 -7.48 -0.32 17.75
CA VAL A 167 -7.75 -1.60 17.08
C VAL A 167 -8.88 -1.44 16.06
N LEU A 168 -10.00 -0.83 16.44
CA LEU A 168 -11.11 -0.56 15.53
C LEU A 168 -10.65 0.26 14.32
N SER A 169 -9.89 1.33 14.53
CA SER A 169 -9.40 2.19 13.43
C SER A 169 -8.47 1.44 12.46
N CYS A 170 -7.67 0.49 12.96
CA CYS A 170 -6.83 -0.40 12.16
C CYS A 170 -7.65 -1.47 11.43
N LEU A 171 -8.78 -1.88 12.02
CA LEU A 171 -9.73 -2.83 11.47
C LEU A 171 -10.75 -2.19 10.54
N GLN A 172 -10.74 -0.89 10.25
CA GLN A 172 -11.65 -0.25 9.29
C GLN A 172 -11.05 -0.27 7.88
N ARG A 173 -11.85 -0.57 6.84
CA ARG A 173 -11.31 -0.79 5.48
C ARG A 173 -10.60 0.43 4.91
N THR A 174 -11.20 1.60 5.02
CA THR A 174 -10.68 2.83 4.42
C THR A 174 -9.46 3.39 5.13
N THR A 175 -9.33 3.08 6.42
CA THR A 175 -8.32 3.63 7.34
C THR A 175 -7.33 2.59 7.85
N SER A 176 -7.42 1.34 7.40
CA SER A 176 -6.54 0.25 7.82
C SER A 176 -5.10 0.50 7.36
N PRO A 177 -4.09 0.28 8.23
CA PRO A 177 -2.68 0.28 7.84
C PRO A 177 -2.35 -0.62 6.65
N LEU A 178 -3.06 -1.76 6.51
CA LEU A 178 -2.85 -2.70 5.40
C LEU A 178 -3.05 -2.03 4.04
N ARG A 179 -3.87 -0.98 3.96
CA ARG A 179 -4.10 -0.22 2.73
C ARG A 179 -2.82 0.41 2.16
N MET A 180 -1.80 0.65 2.98
CA MET A 180 -0.51 1.15 2.54
C MET A 180 0.30 0.13 1.72
N LEU A 181 0.01 -1.17 1.90
CA LEU A 181 0.65 -2.27 1.19
C LEU A 181 -0.12 -2.69 -0.07
N VAL A 182 -1.35 -2.20 -0.25
CA VAL A 182 -2.19 -2.55 -1.40
C VAL A 182 -1.72 -1.80 -2.63
N GLN A 183 -1.37 -2.56 -3.67
CA GLN A 183 -1.07 -1.99 -4.99
C GLN A 183 -2.37 -1.56 -5.67
N ARG A 184 -2.62 -0.26 -5.68
CA ARG A 184 -3.80 0.35 -6.32
C ARG A 184 -3.46 0.88 -7.71
N LYS A 185 -4.42 0.81 -8.62
CA LYS A 185 -4.34 1.38 -9.97
C LYS A 185 -4.11 2.89 -9.88
N ALA A 186 -2.91 3.33 -10.22
CA ALA A 186 -2.51 4.74 -10.22
C ALA A 186 -2.55 5.34 -11.62
N ILE A 187 -3.50 4.85 -12.42
CA ILE A 187 -3.80 5.32 -13.77
C ILE A 187 -5.12 6.07 -13.70
N HIS A 188 -5.13 7.29 -14.22
CA HIS A 188 -6.29 8.19 -14.13
C HIS A 188 -6.68 8.63 -15.53
N PHE A 189 -7.69 7.97 -16.08
CA PHE A 189 -8.33 8.37 -17.34
C PHE A 189 -9.40 9.45 -17.10
N HIS A 190 -9.48 10.42 -17.99
CA HIS A 190 -10.53 11.45 -17.99
C HIS A 190 -10.66 12.13 -19.35
N LYS A 191 -11.85 12.60 -19.72
CA LYS A 191 -12.09 13.49 -20.85
C LYS A 191 -12.34 14.92 -20.34
N LEU A 192 -11.62 15.89 -20.88
CA LEU A 192 -11.90 17.31 -20.67
C LEU A 192 -13.17 17.66 -21.45
N GLU A 193 -14.17 18.16 -20.74
CA GLU A 193 -15.52 18.42 -21.29
C GLU A 193 -15.88 19.91 -21.26
N ASP A 194 -15.06 20.75 -20.62
CA ASP A 194 -15.33 22.18 -20.54
C ASP A 194 -14.93 22.90 -21.84
N SER A 195 -15.76 23.86 -22.25
CA SER A 195 -15.59 24.63 -23.49
C SER A 195 -14.27 25.40 -23.55
N GLN A 196 -13.72 25.81 -22.38
CA GLN A 196 -12.42 26.47 -22.32
C GLN A 196 -11.31 25.50 -22.66
N SER A 197 -11.30 24.29 -22.10
CA SER A 197 -10.33 23.24 -22.44
C SER A 197 -10.42 22.87 -23.92
N GLU A 198 -11.62 22.76 -24.50
CA GLU A 198 -11.78 22.49 -25.94
C GLU A 198 -11.15 23.60 -26.80
N SER A 199 -11.40 24.87 -26.45
CA SER A 199 -10.79 26.03 -27.12
C SER A 199 -9.26 26.03 -26.97
N ASP A 200 -8.75 25.69 -25.78
CA ASP A 200 -7.32 25.65 -25.49
C ASP A 200 -6.62 24.55 -26.30
N LEU A 201 -7.23 23.36 -26.36
CA LEU A 201 -6.73 22.25 -27.19
C LEU A 201 -6.74 22.60 -28.68
N HIS A 202 -7.78 23.28 -29.15
CA HIS A 202 -7.87 23.75 -30.54
C HIS A 202 -6.74 24.75 -30.85
N SER A 203 -6.53 25.75 -29.99
CA SER A 203 -5.46 26.76 -30.16
C SER A 203 -4.07 26.11 -30.26
N ILE A 204 -3.77 25.15 -29.37
CA ILE A 204 -2.50 24.42 -29.38
C ILE A 204 -2.37 23.55 -30.63
N ARG A 205 -3.43 22.85 -31.03
CA ARG A 205 -3.43 22.01 -32.24
C ARG A 205 -3.20 22.83 -33.50
N GLN A 206 -3.87 23.97 -33.61
CA GLN A 206 -3.74 24.86 -34.75
C GLN A 206 -2.29 25.36 -34.87
N TRP A 207 -1.74 25.90 -33.78
CA TRP A 207 -0.33 26.32 -33.72
C TRP A 207 0.64 25.21 -34.14
N ALA A 208 0.46 23.99 -33.61
CA ALA A 208 1.30 22.85 -33.94
C ALA A 208 1.23 22.46 -35.43
N THR A 209 0.09 22.68 -36.07
CA THR A 209 -0.14 22.37 -37.49
C THR A 209 0.46 23.44 -38.39
N GLU A 210 0.37 24.71 -37.99
CA GLU A 210 0.94 25.87 -38.70
C GLU A 210 2.47 25.87 -38.74
N LEU A 211 3.13 25.21 -37.78
CA LEU A 211 4.58 24.99 -37.81
C LEU A 211 5.06 24.07 -38.94
N HIS A 212 4.12 23.48 -39.70
CA HIS A 212 4.40 22.53 -40.78
C HIS A 212 5.46 21.49 -40.39
N PRO A 213 5.28 20.79 -39.25
CA PRO A 213 6.27 19.86 -38.74
C PRO A 213 6.53 18.78 -39.79
N ASN A 214 7.80 18.43 -39.97
CA ASN A 214 8.20 17.43 -40.94
C ASN A 214 7.41 16.12 -40.68
N PRO A 215 6.58 15.66 -41.64
CA PRO A 215 5.76 14.46 -41.44
C PRO A 215 6.59 13.19 -41.26
N SER A 216 7.89 13.23 -41.57
CA SER A 216 8.80 12.12 -41.34
C SER A 216 9.47 12.13 -39.96
N GLN A 217 9.28 13.14 -39.11
CA GLN A 217 9.96 13.25 -37.81
C GLN A 217 9.01 13.58 -36.67
N SER A 218 9.32 13.02 -35.49
CA SER A 218 8.71 13.44 -34.24
C SER A 218 9.39 14.70 -33.73
N VAL A 219 8.62 15.72 -33.36
CA VAL A 219 9.12 17.00 -32.86
C VAL A 219 8.56 17.27 -31.46
N HIS A 220 9.40 17.84 -30.61
CA HIS A 220 9.05 18.22 -29.25
C HIS A 220 9.19 19.72 -29.09
N TYR A 221 8.11 20.39 -28.71
CA TYR A 221 8.11 21.82 -28.41
C TYR A 221 7.95 22.05 -26.91
N TRP A 222 8.69 23.01 -26.39
CA TRP A 222 8.60 23.44 -25.00
C TRP A 222 7.60 24.59 -24.87
N PRO A 223 7.05 24.81 -23.66
CA PRO A 223 6.22 25.98 -23.40
C PRO A 223 6.95 27.28 -23.71
N ALA A 224 8.29 27.31 -23.51
CA ALA A 224 9.11 28.47 -23.82
C ALA A 224 9.18 28.80 -25.33
N ASP A 225 8.89 27.82 -26.20
CA ASP A 225 8.89 28.00 -27.66
C ASP A 225 7.56 28.57 -28.18
N MET A 226 6.52 28.62 -27.33
CA MET A 226 5.19 29.14 -27.68
C MET A 226 5.05 30.61 -27.26
N GLN A 227 4.25 31.37 -28.01
CA GLN A 227 3.90 32.76 -27.70
C GLN A 227 2.40 32.99 -27.91
N GLY A 228 1.86 34.07 -27.36
CA GLY A 228 0.46 34.47 -27.57
C GLY A 228 -0.57 33.46 -27.02
N ASP A 229 -1.67 33.31 -27.75
CA ASP A 229 -2.81 32.50 -27.32
C ASP A 229 -2.48 31.01 -27.09
N PRO A 230 -1.69 30.33 -27.94
CA PRO A 230 -1.28 28.94 -27.71
C PRO A 230 -0.51 28.75 -26.40
N LYS A 231 0.35 29.72 -26.03
CA LYS A 231 1.07 29.69 -24.75
C LYS A 231 0.12 29.85 -23.57
N ALA A 232 -0.82 30.79 -23.67
CA ALA A 232 -1.81 31.00 -22.62
C ALA A 232 -2.73 29.77 -22.45
N ALA A 233 -3.12 29.13 -23.56
CA ALA A 233 -3.85 27.86 -23.56
C ALA A 233 -3.05 26.74 -22.90
N PHE A 234 -1.75 26.62 -23.23
CA PHE A 234 -0.85 25.65 -22.60
C PHE A 234 -0.78 25.85 -21.09
N ASP A 235 -0.57 27.09 -20.64
CA ASP A 235 -0.43 27.42 -19.21
C ASP A 235 -1.70 27.12 -18.42
N ARG A 236 -2.88 27.41 -18.99
CA ARG A 236 -4.17 27.07 -18.38
C ARG A 236 -4.35 25.56 -18.22
N LEU A 237 -4.05 24.78 -19.27
CA LEU A 237 -4.11 23.33 -19.22
C LEU A 237 -3.09 22.73 -18.22
N ALA A 238 -1.90 23.32 -18.11
CA ALA A 238 -0.86 22.88 -17.18
C ALA A 238 -1.26 23.01 -15.70
N VAL A 239 -2.24 23.85 -15.37
CA VAL A 239 -2.77 24.04 -14.01
C VAL A 239 -4.24 23.62 -13.89
N GLN A 240 -4.72 22.78 -14.82
CA GLN A 240 -6.12 22.37 -14.88
C GLN A 240 -6.55 21.65 -13.60
N SER A 241 -7.59 22.20 -12.97
CA SER A 241 -7.96 21.82 -11.60
C SER A 241 -8.66 20.46 -11.49
N ASP A 242 -9.36 19.97 -12.51
CA ASP A 242 -9.94 18.62 -12.53
C ASP A 242 -8.89 17.52 -12.57
N LEU A 243 -7.85 17.65 -13.40
CA LEU A 243 -6.73 16.72 -13.48
C LEU A 243 -6.04 16.62 -12.12
N MET A 244 -5.71 17.78 -11.52
CA MET A 244 -5.09 17.84 -10.19
C MET A 244 -6.00 17.25 -9.11
N ARG A 245 -7.31 17.55 -9.13
CA ARG A 245 -8.30 16.99 -8.19
C ARG A 245 -8.41 15.47 -8.31
N ARG A 246 -8.36 14.91 -9.51
CA ARG A 246 -8.41 13.45 -9.73
C ARG A 246 -7.21 12.75 -9.12
N ILE A 247 -6.00 13.25 -9.37
CA ILE A 247 -4.78 12.77 -8.72
C ILE A 247 -4.89 12.92 -7.19
N GLN A 248 -5.39 14.06 -6.71
CA GLN A 248 -5.54 14.30 -5.28
C GLN A 248 -6.53 13.32 -4.63
N ARG A 249 -7.65 12.97 -5.29
CA ARG A 249 -8.63 12.01 -4.77
C ARG A 249 -8.03 10.62 -4.55
N PHE A 250 -7.10 10.18 -5.41
CA PHE A 250 -6.41 8.91 -5.25
C PHE A 250 -5.57 8.84 -3.95
N HIS A 251 -4.90 9.95 -3.62
CA HIS A 251 -4.06 10.06 -2.44
C HIS A 251 -4.82 10.47 -1.16
N GLY A 252 -5.89 11.25 -1.30
CA GLY A 252 -6.71 11.79 -0.22
C GLY A 252 -6.42 13.27 0.11
N ALA A 253 -7.30 13.88 0.90
CA ALA A 253 -7.29 15.32 1.23
C ALA A 253 -6.02 15.82 1.96
N GLY A 254 -5.20 14.89 2.44
CA GLY A 254 -3.92 15.16 3.08
C GLY A 254 -2.76 15.48 2.13
N TYR A 255 -3.00 15.31 0.83
CA TYR A 255 -2.00 15.53 -0.20
C TYR A 255 -2.24 16.85 -0.91
N GLU A 256 -1.13 17.44 -1.33
CA GLU A 256 -1.09 18.53 -2.30
C GLU A 256 -0.67 17.94 -3.64
N VAL A 257 -1.28 18.42 -4.70
CA VAL A 257 -0.87 18.14 -6.09
C VAL A 257 -0.44 19.48 -6.66
N ALA A 258 0.76 19.53 -7.24
CA ALA A 258 1.31 20.74 -7.83
C ALA A 258 1.81 20.45 -9.25
N PRO A 259 1.69 21.42 -10.18
CA PRO A 259 2.25 21.28 -11.53
C PRO A 259 3.79 21.25 -11.51
N VAL A 260 4.37 20.50 -12.44
CA VAL A 260 5.82 20.39 -12.66
C VAL A 260 6.15 20.96 -14.04
N PHE A 261 6.32 22.28 -14.11
CA PHE A 261 6.45 22.99 -15.38
C PHE A 261 7.71 22.63 -16.17
N GLY A 262 8.80 22.27 -15.49
CA GLY A 262 10.10 22.00 -16.12
C GLY A 262 10.13 20.75 -17.01
N MET A 263 9.08 19.92 -16.97
CA MET A 263 8.96 18.69 -17.76
C MET A 263 7.83 18.76 -18.80
N ASN A 264 7.02 19.82 -18.78
CA ASN A 264 5.87 19.90 -19.68
C ASN A 264 6.34 20.07 -21.12
N GLU A 265 5.76 19.31 -22.05
CA GLU A 265 6.13 19.35 -23.46
C GLU A 265 4.94 19.10 -24.38
N LEU A 266 4.97 19.68 -25.57
CA LEU A 266 4.09 19.33 -26.67
C LEU A 266 4.81 18.38 -27.61
N TYR A 267 4.20 17.22 -27.86
CA TYR A 267 4.73 16.19 -28.73
C TYR A 267 3.91 16.12 -30.03
N VAL A 268 4.58 16.30 -31.17
CA VAL A 268 3.98 16.22 -32.50
C VAL A 268 4.61 15.06 -33.27
N THR A 269 3.79 14.08 -33.66
CA THR A 269 4.26 12.85 -34.31
C THR A 269 3.77 12.75 -35.76
N GLY A 270 4.68 12.43 -36.68
CA GLY A 270 4.38 12.08 -38.06
C GLY A 270 4.17 10.57 -38.34
N PRO A 271 3.82 10.16 -39.58
CA PRO A 271 3.83 8.76 -40.04
C PRO A 271 5.18 8.04 -39.81
N PRO A 272 5.17 6.69 -39.69
CA PRO A 272 6.27 5.93 -39.08
C PRO A 272 7.56 5.85 -39.91
N LYS A 273 8.70 5.64 -39.22
CA LYS A 273 10.00 5.23 -39.81
C LYS A 273 10.31 3.75 -39.59
N ARG A 274 11.14 3.16 -40.45
CA ARG A 274 11.93 1.94 -40.16
C ARG A 274 13.23 2.35 -39.43
N SER A 275 13.47 1.77 -38.24
CA SER A 275 14.65 1.86 -37.37
C SER A 275 15.15 3.25 -36.90
N THR A 276 14.71 3.67 -35.71
CA THR A 276 15.34 4.74 -34.89
C THR A 276 15.23 4.40 -33.38
N SER A 277 15.87 5.20 -32.50
CA SER A 277 15.81 5.06 -31.03
C SER A 277 14.40 5.18 -30.43
N ASP A 278 13.40 5.56 -31.23
CA ASP A 278 11.98 5.46 -30.89
C ASP A 278 11.57 4.03 -30.46
N THR A 279 12.36 3.00 -30.81
CA THR A 279 12.19 1.62 -30.30
C THR A 279 12.12 1.55 -28.77
N VAL A 280 12.73 2.49 -28.05
CA VAL A 280 12.63 2.56 -26.58
C VAL A 280 11.18 2.77 -26.12
N PHE A 281 10.37 3.52 -26.88
CA PHE A 281 8.96 3.74 -26.54
C PHE A 281 8.08 2.52 -26.85
N TYR A 282 8.48 1.71 -27.83
CA TYR A 282 7.78 0.46 -28.19
C TYR A 282 8.18 -0.73 -27.32
N MET A 283 9.26 -0.62 -26.55
CA MET A 283 9.57 -1.57 -25.47
C MET A 283 8.95 -1.11 -24.16
N SER A 284 8.71 -2.07 -23.26
CA SER A 284 8.25 -1.76 -21.91
C SER A 284 9.33 -0.98 -21.14
N HIS A 285 8.94 0.16 -20.59
CA HIS A 285 9.83 1.03 -19.84
C HIS A 285 9.07 1.80 -18.75
N VAL A 286 9.83 2.43 -17.87
CA VAL A 286 9.35 3.44 -16.93
C VAL A 286 10.07 4.73 -17.28
N ASP A 287 9.39 5.87 -17.20
CA ASP A 287 9.97 7.14 -17.64
C ASP A 287 11.07 7.66 -16.70
N GLY A 288 10.95 7.39 -15.40
CA GLY A 288 11.86 7.92 -14.38
C GLY A 288 12.44 6.89 -13.41
N PRO A 289 13.64 7.15 -12.85
CA PRO A 289 14.33 6.20 -11.96
C PRO A 289 13.95 6.36 -10.48
N PHE A 290 13.14 7.37 -10.11
CA PHE A 290 12.91 7.76 -8.70
C PHE A 290 11.72 7.03 -8.07
N SER A 291 11.62 5.72 -8.28
CA SER A 291 10.56 4.86 -7.75
C SER A 291 10.56 4.74 -6.21
N VAL A 292 11.66 5.11 -5.55
CA VAL A 292 11.90 4.91 -4.10
C VAL A 292 11.55 6.16 -3.27
N PHE A 293 10.53 6.92 -3.66
CA PHE A 293 10.00 8.03 -2.86
C PHE A 293 8.70 7.63 -2.13
N PRO A 294 8.74 7.07 -0.89
CA PRO A 294 7.53 6.73 -0.14
C PRO A 294 6.60 7.93 0.00
N GLY A 295 5.31 7.71 -0.23
CA GLY A 295 4.29 8.75 -0.04
C GLY A 295 4.37 9.93 -1.02
N ALA A 296 5.25 9.92 -2.02
CA ALA A 296 5.27 10.94 -3.07
C ALA A 296 5.31 10.29 -4.46
N ARG A 297 4.59 10.88 -5.41
CA ARG A 297 4.48 10.40 -6.78
C ARG A 297 4.56 11.56 -7.75
N LEU A 298 5.22 11.33 -8.88
CA LEU A 298 5.19 12.27 -10.00
C LEU A 298 4.39 11.62 -11.10
N TYR A 299 3.37 12.31 -11.57
CA TYR A 299 2.46 11.87 -12.60
C TYR A 299 2.83 12.53 -13.92
N ARG A 300 2.92 11.72 -14.97
CA ARG A 300 2.83 12.21 -16.36
C ARG A 300 1.39 12.05 -16.81
N CYS A 301 0.82 13.12 -17.34
CA CYS A 301 -0.51 13.19 -17.90
C CYS A 301 -0.39 13.45 -19.40
N MET A 302 -0.78 12.47 -20.21
CA MET A 302 -0.92 12.64 -21.65
C MET A 302 -2.30 13.21 -21.95
N VAL A 303 -2.36 14.27 -22.75
CA VAL A 303 -3.58 14.95 -23.17
C VAL A 303 -3.59 14.99 -24.69
N ALA A 304 -4.49 14.24 -25.31
CA ALA A 304 -4.60 14.21 -26.76
C ALA A 304 -5.27 15.50 -27.25
N THR A 305 -4.57 16.26 -28.10
CA THR A 305 -5.10 17.52 -28.67
C THR A 305 -5.62 17.33 -30.09
N SER A 306 -5.24 16.24 -30.75
CA SER A 306 -5.74 15.82 -32.06
C SER A 306 -6.38 14.43 -31.99
N PRO A 307 -7.19 14.06 -33.00
CA PRO A 307 -7.62 12.68 -33.17
C PRO A 307 -6.41 11.73 -33.23
N ASN A 308 -6.54 10.53 -32.67
CA ASN A 308 -5.51 9.51 -32.71
C ASN A 308 -6.13 8.14 -32.93
N THR A 309 -5.92 7.62 -34.14
CA THR A 309 -6.42 6.31 -34.58
C THR A 309 -5.34 5.24 -34.53
N THR A 310 -4.07 5.63 -34.42
CA THR A 310 -2.93 4.74 -34.64
C THR A 310 -2.19 4.31 -33.39
N VAL A 311 -2.06 5.15 -32.35
CA VAL A 311 -1.20 4.87 -31.20
C VAL A 311 -2.00 4.49 -29.96
N THR A 312 -1.67 3.33 -29.38
CA THR A 312 -2.25 2.84 -28.12
C THR A 312 -1.16 2.74 -27.07
N THR A 313 -1.43 3.23 -25.85
CA THR A 313 -0.53 3.06 -24.70
C THR A 313 -1.01 1.91 -23.82
N HIS A 314 -0.10 1.04 -23.42
CA HIS A 314 -0.38 -0.18 -22.68
C HIS A 314 0.27 -0.14 -21.29
N PHE A 315 -0.48 -0.56 -20.27
CA PHE A 315 -0.08 -0.64 -18.87
C PHE A 315 -0.13 -2.10 -18.38
N PRO A 316 0.91 -2.91 -18.64
CA PRO A 316 0.92 -4.35 -18.39
C PRO A 316 0.82 -4.73 -16.92
N MET A 317 1.31 -3.90 -16.00
CA MET A 317 1.33 -4.24 -14.57
C MET A 317 0.00 -3.98 -13.86
N VAL A 318 -0.94 -3.29 -14.52
CA VAL A 318 -2.28 -3.02 -14.01
C VAL A 318 -3.30 -4.05 -14.48
N GLY A 319 -3.06 -4.65 -15.65
CA GLY A 319 -3.89 -5.69 -16.24
C GLY A 319 -3.89 -7.00 -15.45
N ALA A 320 -4.73 -7.94 -15.88
CA ALA A 320 -4.87 -9.26 -15.26
C ALA A 320 -3.68 -10.19 -15.55
N ALA A 321 -2.93 -9.89 -16.61
CA ALA A 321 -1.67 -10.52 -16.95
C ALA A 321 -0.81 -9.54 -17.77
N TYR A 322 0.50 -9.82 -17.86
CA TYR A 322 1.44 -8.93 -18.57
C TYR A 322 1.11 -8.78 -20.06
N ASP A 323 0.63 -9.86 -20.67
CA ASP A 323 0.16 -9.96 -22.06
C ASP A 323 -1.30 -9.50 -22.24
N GLN A 324 -1.99 -9.16 -21.14
CA GLN A 324 -3.35 -8.60 -21.14
C GLN A 324 -3.35 -7.22 -20.46
N PRO A 325 -2.63 -6.22 -21.04
CA PRO A 325 -2.47 -4.90 -20.45
C PRO A 325 -3.77 -4.09 -20.46
N GLU A 326 -3.95 -3.21 -19.49
CA GLU A 326 -4.92 -2.13 -19.61
C GLU A 326 -4.41 -1.12 -20.64
N SER A 327 -5.24 -0.75 -21.62
CA SER A 327 -4.78 -0.08 -22.84
C SER A 327 -5.64 1.13 -23.17
N PHE A 328 -5.01 2.23 -23.58
CA PHE A 328 -5.67 3.49 -23.88
C PHE A 328 -5.22 4.04 -25.23
N ARG A 329 -6.19 4.18 -26.13
CA ARG A 329 -6.06 4.96 -27.38
C ARG A 329 -6.82 6.27 -27.15
N LEU A 330 -6.08 7.33 -26.85
CA LEU A 330 -6.68 8.62 -26.48
C LEU A 330 -7.21 9.34 -27.71
N GLU A 331 -8.45 9.83 -27.64
CA GLU A 331 -9.04 10.78 -28.58
C GLU A 331 -8.90 12.22 -28.11
N THR A 332 -9.18 13.20 -28.96
CA THR A 332 -9.14 14.63 -28.61
C THR A 332 -9.86 14.93 -27.29
N GLY A 333 -9.18 15.62 -26.38
CA GLY A 333 -9.69 15.96 -25.04
C GLY A 333 -9.58 14.84 -24.02
N GLN A 334 -9.28 13.61 -24.44
CA GLN A 334 -9.02 12.52 -23.50
C GLN A 334 -7.61 12.61 -22.93
N THR A 335 -7.51 12.19 -21.68
CA THR A 335 -6.31 12.26 -20.86
C THR A 335 -6.07 10.94 -20.16
N VAL A 336 -4.80 10.60 -19.96
CA VAL A 336 -4.40 9.54 -19.04
C VAL A 336 -3.20 9.99 -18.23
N ALA A 337 -3.33 9.98 -16.90
CA ALA A 337 -2.24 10.26 -15.98
C ALA A 337 -1.75 8.98 -15.30
N PHE A 338 -0.44 8.81 -15.20
CA PHE A 338 0.21 7.64 -14.58
C PHE A 338 1.51 8.03 -13.87
N ASP A 339 1.99 7.21 -12.92
CA ASP A 339 3.22 7.50 -12.16
C ASP A 339 4.46 7.36 -13.04
N PHE A 340 5.09 8.49 -13.37
CA PHE A 340 6.29 8.62 -14.19
C PHE A 340 7.44 7.73 -13.71
N ASN A 341 7.57 7.56 -12.39
CA ASN A 341 8.71 6.85 -11.80
C ASN A 341 8.44 5.37 -11.53
N ARG A 342 7.20 4.88 -11.71
CA ARG A 342 6.81 3.53 -11.28
C ARG A 342 5.96 2.75 -12.26
N GLU A 343 5.24 3.44 -13.13
CA GLU A 343 4.29 2.79 -14.04
C GLU A 343 5.03 2.26 -15.26
N LEU A 344 5.10 0.93 -15.37
CA LEU A 344 5.63 0.26 -16.54
C LEU A 344 4.62 0.39 -17.68
N HIS A 345 5.07 0.91 -18.82
CA HIS A 345 4.21 1.10 -19.98
C HIS A 345 4.99 0.96 -21.30
N TYR A 346 4.26 0.80 -22.39
CA TYR A 346 4.79 0.83 -23.75
C TYR A 346 3.71 1.29 -24.73
N ILE A 347 4.10 1.67 -25.94
CA ILE A 347 3.15 1.98 -27.00
C ILE A 347 3.15 0.92 -28.10
N THR A 348 1.99 0.70 -28.72
CA THR A 348 1.89 0.02 -30.01
C THR A 348 1.29 0.96 -31.04
N ARG A 349 1.58 0.68 -32.31
CA ARG A 349 1.01 1.41 -33.44
C ARG A 349 0.26 0.44 -34.34
N ASP A 350 -0.99 0.79 -34.62
CA ASP A 350 -1.79 0.15 -35.65
C ASP A 350 -1.38 0.70 -37.01
N ALA A 351 -0.71 -0.14 -37.81
CA ALA A 351 -0.25 0.24 -39.14
C ALA A 351 -1.37 0.29 -40.18
N SER A 352 -2.53 -0.30 -39.86
CA SER A 352 -3.69 -0.35 -40.76
C SER A 352 -4.66 0.81 -40.59
N ALA A 353 -4.52 1.60 -39.51
CA ALA A 353 -5.39 2.71 -39.23
C ALA A 353 -4.96 3.97 -39.99
N ASP A 354 -5.90 4.57 -40.73
CA ASP A 354 -5.70 5.87 -41.38
C ASP A 354 -5.68 6.98 -40.33
N GLN A 355 -4.57 7.71 -40.27
CA GLN A 355 -4.39 8.86 -39.39
C GLN A 355 -4.53 10.15 -40.21
N VAL A 356 -5.57 10.92 -39.93
CA VAL A 356 -5.78 12.22 -40.56
C VAL A 356 -4.90 13.26 -39.88
N GLY A 357 -3.76 13.59 -40.50
CA GLY A 357 -2.82 14.62 -40.02
C GLY A 357 -1.88 14.17 -38.89
N PRO A 358 -0.99 15.05 -38.43
CA PRO A 358 -0.04 14.73 -37.36
C PRO A 358 -0.76 14.50 -36.03
N ARG A 359 -0.27 13.54 -35.24
CA ARG A 359 -0.74 13.35 -33.86
C ARG A 359 -0.11 14.41 -32.98
N VAL A 360 -0.95 15.23 -32.33
CA VAL A 360 -0.50 16.24 -31.37
C VAL A 360 -0.95 15.79 -29.98
N ASN A 361 0.02 15.64 -29.07
CA ASN A 361 -0.18 15.16 -27.72
C ASN A 361 0.58 16.05 -26.73
N LEU A 362 -0.14 16.61 -25.79
CA LEU A 362 0.42 17.42 -24.71
C LEU A 362 0.81 16.49 -23.56
N LYS A 363 2.01 16.68 -23.00
CA LYS A 363 2.48 15.96 -21.81
C LYS A 363 2.60 16.95 -20.66
N LEU A 364 1.70 16.83 -19.70
CA LEU A 364 1.68 17.62 -18.47
C LEU A 364 2.21 16.78 -17.31
N HIS A 365 2.85 17.41 -16.33
CA HIS A 365 3.41 16.71 -15.19
C HIS A 365 2.90 17.31 -13.87
N PHE A 366 2.62 16.44 -12.91
CA PHE A 366 2.11 16.82 -11.60
C PHE A 366 2.81 16.03 -10.50
N VAL A 367 3.22 16.69 -9.42
CA VAL A 367 3.78 16.01 -8.25
C VAL A 367 2.75 15.98 -7.13
N ALA A 368 2.51 14.81 -6.57
CA ALA A 368 1.61 14.57 -5.45
C ALA A 368 2.40 14.17 -4.21
N TYR A 369 2.21 14.88 -3.10
CA TYR A 369 2.96 14.68 -1.86
C TYR A 369 2.15 15.08 -0.61
N PRO A 370 2.50 14.61 0.60
CA PRO A 370 1.80 14.99 1.83
C PRO A 370 1.99 16.48 2.12
N LYS A 371 0.91 17.20 2.46
CA LYS A 371 0.94 18.67 2.69
C LYS A 371 2.02 19.13 3.68
N VAL A 372 2.29 18.32 4.70
CA VAL A 372 3.31 18.59 5.73
C VAL A 372 4.76 18.45 5.21
N MET A 373 4.96 17.80 4.06
CA MET A 373 6.26 17.49 3.48
C MET A 373 6.45 18.18 2.12
N ARG A 374 6.10 19.47 2.02
CA ARG A 374 6.30 20.28 0.81
C ARG A 374 7.73 20.25 0.27
N TRP A 375 8.72 20.28 1.16
CA TRP A 375 10.14 20.21 0.79
C TRP A 375 10.48 18.91 0.06
N TYR A 376 9.85 17.80 0.47
CA TYR A 376 10.06 16.47 -0.10
C TYR A 376 9.45 16.34 -1.49
N GLY A 377 8.25 16.90 -1.69
CA GLY A 377 7.63 17.01 -3.02
C GLY A 377 8.45 17.86 -3.99
N LYS A 378 8.94 19.03 -3.54
CA LYS A 378 9.83 19.90 -4.32
C LYS A 378 11.16 19.22 -4.67
N LEU A 379 11.68 18.37 -3.80
CA LEU A 379 12.88 17.60 -4.09
C LEU A 379 12.65 16.60 -5.23
N LEU A 380 11.55 15.84 -5.16
CA LEU A 380 11.18 14.86 -6.21
C LEU A 380 10.96 15.55 -7.57
N ASP A 381 10.26 16.68 -7.58
CA ASP A 381 10.10 17.54 -8.75
C ASP A 381 11.46 17.91 -9.36
N ARG A 382 12.35 18.56 -8.59
CA ARG A 382 13.66 19.01 -9.10
C ARG A 382 14.50 17.86 -9.65
N TRP A 383 14.53 16.73 -8.95
CA TRP A 383 15.32 15.57 -9.36
C TRP A 383 14.77 14.93 -10.63
N THR A 384 13.44 14.80 -10.72
CA THR A 384 12.81 14.21 -11.90
C THR A 384 12.94 15.14 -13.10
N THR A 385 12.73 16.45 -12.92
CA THR A 385 12.97 17.47 -13.95
C THR A 385 14.43 17.44 -14.44
N SER A 386 15.41 17.39 -13.52
CA SER A 386 16.82 17.30 -13.90
C SER A 386 17.14 16.01 -14.65
N TYR A 387 16.53 14.89 -14.25
CA TYR A 387 16.70 13.61 -14.93
C TYR A 387 16.09 13.66 -16.33
N ASP A 388 14.86 14.13 -16.49
CA ASP A 388 14.15 14.19 -17.77
C ASP A 388 14.93 15.00 -18.81
N ILE A 389 15.44 16.18 -18.42
CA ILE A 389 16.31 17.02 -19.27
C ILE A 389 17.58 16.25 -19.68
N LYS A 390 18.25 15.58 -18.74
CA LYS A 390 19.49 14.83 -19.02
C LYS A 390 19.23 13.60 -19.89
N ALA A 391 18.18 12.85 -19.60
CA ALA A 391 17.77 11.66 -20.33
C ALA A 391 17.39 12.02 -21.78
N ARG A 392 16.68 13.13 -21.98
CA ARG A 392 16.38 13.66 -23.31
C ARG A 392 17.64 14.07 -24.06
N ASN A 393 18.55 14.81 -23.44
CA ASN A 393 19.82 15.20 -24.06
C ASN A 393 20.64 13.97 -24.48
N LEU A 394 20.64 12.92 -23.65
CA LEU A 394 21.25 11.64 -23.99
C LEU A 394 20.52 10.95 -25.16
N PHE A 395 19.18 10.94 -25.16
CA PHE A 395 18.37 10.36 -26.23
C PHE A 395 18.66 11.04 -27.57
N LEU A 396 18.65 12.37 -27.63
CA LEU A 396 18.95 13.15 -28.84
C LEU A 396 20.34 12.82 -29.41
N GLN A 397 21.35 12.61 -28.56
CA GLN A 397 22.70 12.19 -28.98
C GLN A 397 22.75 10.74 -29.53
N THR A 398 21.72 9.93 -29.28
CA THR A 398 21.65 8.51 -29.66
C THR A 398 20.67 8.20 -30.79
N ILE A 399 19.94 9.20 -31.32
CA ILE A 399 18.99 9.02 -32.44
C ILE A 399 19.71 8.60 -33.73
N ALA A 400 20.91 9.13 -33.97
CA ALA A 400 21.78 8.76 -35.10
C ALA A 400 23.24 8.65 -34.62
N PRO A 401 23.65 7.49 -34.07
CA PRO A 401 24.97 7.33 -33.48
C PRO A 401 26.03 7.08 -34.57
N ASP A 402 26.60 8.16 -35.09
CA ASP A 402 27.63 8.09 -36.15
C ASP A 402 29.00 7.64 -35.61
N ALA A 403 29.27 7.92 -34.33
CA ALA A 403 30.51 7.57 -33.64
C ALA A 403 30.40 6.29 -32.78
N LEU A 404 31.51 5.55 -32.64
CA LEU A 404 31.62 4.35 -31.77
C LEU A 404 31.13 4.60 -30.34
N PHE A 405 31.50 5.76 -29.77
CA PHE A 405 31.08 6.14 -28.42
C PHE A 405 29.56 6.36 -28.31
N SER A 406 28.92 6.95 -29.33
CA SER A 406 27.47 7.11 -29.38
C SER A 406 26.74 5.77 -29.52
N ARG A 407 27.32 4.81 -30.24
CA ARG A 407 26.77 3.43 -30.32
C ARG A 407 26.87 2.70 -28.99
N TRP A 408 27.96 2.88 -28.24
CA TRP A 408 28.10 2.32 -26.89
C TRP A 408 27.08 2.94 -25.93
N LYS A 409 26.93 4.27 -25.93
CA LYS A 409 25.89 4.97 -25.15
C LYS A 409 24.49 4.45 -25.47
N ALA A 410 24.15 4.27 -26.74
CA ALA A 410 22.86 3.70 -27.15
C ALA A 410 22.63 2.28 -26.59
N LYS A 411 23.64 1.40 -26.68
CA LYS A 411 23.58 0.05 -26.08
C LYS A 411 23.40 0.10 -24.56
N TRP A 412 24.11 0.99 -23.88
CA TRP A 412 23.98 1.19 -22.45
C TRP A 412 22.57 1.66 -22.07
N VAL A 413 21.99 2.61 -22.80
CA VAL A 413 20.60 3.07 -22.59
C VAL A 413 19.65 1.88 -22.70
N LEU A 414 19.70 1.10 -23.79
CA LEU A 414 18.84 -0.07 -23.98
C LEU A 414 19.00 -1.11 -22.88
N ALA A 415 20.24 -1.43 -22.49
CA ALA A 415 20.52 -2.37 -21.41
C ALA A 415 19.99 -1.87 -20.06
N SER A 416 20.19 -0.59 -19.75
CA SER A 416 19.71 0.02 -18.50
C SER A 416 18.19 0.09 -18.45
N THR A 417 17.52 0.43 -19.56
CA THR A 417 16.06 0.41 -19.68
C THR A 417 15.52 -0.99 -19.45
N LYS A 418 16.14 -2.02 -20.07
CA LYS A 418 15.70 -3.41 -19.91
C LYS A 418 15.91 -3.94 -18.50
N PHE A 419 17.03 -3.60 -17.87
CA PHE A 419 17.29 -3.94 -16.48
C PHE A 419 16.24 -3.29 -15.54
N TYR A 420 15.94 -2.01 -15.77
CA TYR A 420 14.94 -1.30 -14.98
C TYR A 420 13.52 -1.86 -15.20
N GLU A 421 13.17 -2.22 -16.44
CA GLU A 421 11.93 -2.95 -16.79
C GLU A 421 11.83 -4.25 -15.99
N TRP A 422 12.86 -5.10 -16.03
CA TRP A 422 12.87 -6.37 -15.31
C TRP A 422 12.76 -6.20 -13.81
N ALA A 423 13.49 -5.23 -13.25
CA ALA A 423 13.39 -4.91 -11.84
C ALA A 423 11.95 -4.50 -11.48
N VAL A 424 11.31 -3.60 -12.24
CA VAL A 424 9.92 -3.18 -12.01
C VAL A 424 8.94 -4.34 -12.20
N ARG A 425 9.14 -5.19 -13.21
CA ARG A 425 8.24 -6.29 -13.55
C ARG A 425 8.27 -7.42 -12.52
N TYR A 426 9.45 -7.84 -12.08
CA TYR A 426 9.62 -9.07 -11.30
C TYR A 426 9.90 -8.84 -9.81
N VAL A 427 10.45 -7.68 -9.44
CA VAL A 427 10.94 -7.45 -8.07
C VAL A 427 10.25 -6.25 -7.42
N GLY A 428 10.19 -5.12 -8.12
CA GLY A 428 9.73 -3.82 -7.63
C GLY A 428 10.85 -3.10 -6.86
N TRP A 429 11.29 -1.94 -7.36
CA TRP A 429 12.32 -1.13 -6.71
C TRP A 429 11.97 -0.71 -5.28
N THR A 430 10.69 -0.48 -4.99
CA THR A 430 10.21 -0.20 -3.63
C THR A 430 10.42 -1.39 -2.69
N ASN A 431 10.29 -2.62 -3.18
CA ASN A 431 10.50 -3.82 -2.38
C ASN A 431 11.99 -4.04 -2.12
N VAL A 432 12.84 -3.84 -3.13
CA VAL A 432 14.30 -3.86 -2.98
C VAL A 432 14.75 -2.85 -1.92
N ALA A 433 14.26 -1.61 -2.02
CA ALA A 433 14.58 -0.57 -1.06
C ALA A 433 14.11 -0.91 0.36
N TYR A 434 12.92 -1.50 0.51
CA TYR A 434 12.43 -1.97 1.81
C TYR A 434 13.34 -3.05 2.40
N VAL A 435 13.66 -4.10 1.63
CA VAL A 435 14.53 -5.19 2.10
C VAL A 435 15.93 -4.67 2.45
N ALA A 436 16.49 -3.78 1.61
CA ALA A 436 17.79 -3.17 1.88
C ALA A 436 17.78 -2.34 3.15
N LEU A 437 16.74 -1.52 3.38
CA LEU A 437 16.59 -0.72 4.59
C LEU A 437 16.52 -1.61 5.84
N VAL A 438 15.70 -2.66 5.80
CA VAL A 438 15.57 -3.59 6.92
C VAL A 438 16.88 -4.34 7.17
N ALA A 439 17.60 -4.74 6.11
CA ALA A 439 18.91 -5.39 6.24
C ALA A 439 19.92 -4.47 6.92
N ILE A 440 19.97 -3.19 6.54
CA ILE A 440 20.84 -2.18 7.17
C ILE A 440 20.46 -2.03 8.65
N ILE A 441 19.17 -1.88 8.97
CA ILE A 441 18.71 -1.77 10.36
C ILE A 441 19.12 -3.00 11.18
N SER A 442 18.89 -4.20 10.64
CA SER A 442 19.27 -5.46 11.30
C SER A 442 20.78 -5.57 11.52
N ALA A 443 21.59 -5.15 10.54
CA ALA A 443 23.04 -5.10 10.66
C ALA A 443 23.50 -4.09 11.72
N CYS A 444 22.90 -2.89 11.77
CA CYS A 444 23.18 -1.89 12.80
C CYS A 444 22.80 -2.36 14.21
N LEU A 445 21.75 -3.20 14.33
CA LEU A 445 21.35 -3.80 15.60
C LEU A 445 22.15 -5.06 15.97
N GLY A 446 22.97 -5.57 15.05
CA GLY A 446 23.76 -6.79 15.26
C GLY A 446 22.93 -8.08 15.40
N ASP A 447 21.66 -8.07 14.98
CA ASP A 447 20.77 -9.21 15.13
C ASP A 447 19.93 -9.45 13.86
N TYR A 448 20.22 -10.57 13.19
CA TYR A 448 19.53 -11.04 11.97
C TYR A 448 18.05 -11.34 12.18
N ARG A 449 17.60 -11.58 13.41
CA ARG A 449 16.19 -11.85 13.72
C ARG A 449 15.29 -10.69 13.31
N TRP A 450 15.78 -9.45 13.43
CA TRP A 450 15.05 -8.26 12.96
C TRP A 450 14.79 -8.29 11.47
N PHE A 451 15.76 -8.74 10.67
CA PHE A 451 15.59 -8.88 9.24
C PHE A 451 14.49 -9.89 8.91
N VAL A 452 14.55 -11.08 9.52
CA VAL A 452 13.55 -12.14 9.32
C VAL A 452 12.15 -11.68 9.75
N LEU A 453 12.01 -11.09 10.93
CA LEU A 453 10.71 -10.64 11.45
C LEU A 453 10.08 -9.56 10.55
N ALA A 454 10.88 -8.65 10.01
CA ALA A 454 10.37 -7.56 9.19
C ALA A 454 10.10 -7.94 7.72
N THR A 455 10.70 -9.02 7.18
CA THR A 455 10.46 -9.42 5.78
C THR A 455 9.58 -10.65 5.62
N SER A 456 9.61 -11.61 6.56
CA SER A 456 9.01 -12.93 6.35
C SER A 456 7.48 -12.89 6.26
N PHE A 457 6.84 -11.92 6.89
CA PHE A 457 5.37 -11.86 6.99
C PHE A 457 4.71 -10.86 6.01
N VAL A 458 5.49 -10.08 5.27
CA VAL A 458 4.97 -8.97 4.44
C VAL A 458 3.98 -9.48 3.39
N HIS A 459 4.24 -10.63 2.76
CA HIS A 459 3.36 -11.18 1.74
C HIS A 459 1.94 -11.51 2.26
N TYR A 460 1.78 -11.95 3.52
CA TYR A 460 0.46 -12.13 4.11
C TYR A 460 -0.28 -10.82 4.31
N LEU A 461 0.42 -9.77 4.75
CA LEU A 461 -0.16 -8.45 4.91
C LEU A 461 -0.62 -7.88 3.56
N ILE A 462 0.13 -8.16 2.49
CA ILE A 462 -0.27 -7.85 1.11
C ILE A 462 -1.54 -8.62 0.71
N TYR A 463 -1.63 -9.93 0.99
CA TYR A 463 -2.84 -10.73 0.72
C TYR A 463 -4.06 -10.18 1.46
N LEU A 464 -3.94 -10.00 2.77
CA LEU A 464 -5.01 -9.53 3.63
C LEU A 464 -5.46 -8.12 3.24
N GLY A 465 -4.52 -7.22 2.95
CA GLY A 465 -4.84 -5.87 2.46
C GLY A 465 -5.56 -5.89 1.12
N THR A 466 -5.10 -6.72 0.17
CA THR A 466 -5.63 -6.76 -1.20
C THR A 466 -7.04 -7.36 -1.24
N LEU A 467 -7.27 -8.49 -0.55
CA LEU A 467 -8.58 -9.12 -0.40
C LEU A 467 -9.60 -8.23 0.32
N ARG A 468 -9.09 -7.30 1.14
CA ARG A 468 -9.91 -6.33 1.85
C ARG A 468 -10.30 -5.13 0.99
N GLU A 469 -9.39 -4.62 0.15
CA GLU A 469 -9.68 -3.48 -0.74
C GLU A 469 -10.54 -3.89 -1.94
N ARG A 470 -10.28 -5.08 -2.53
CA ARG A 470 -10.97 -5.74 -3.67
C ARG A 470 -11.02 -4.98 -4.99
N ARG A 471 -11.25 -3.67 -4.98
CA ARG A 471 -11.48 -2.83 -6.16
C ARG A 471 -10.29 -1.93 -6.45
N GLY A 472 -10.06 -1.65 -7.73
CA GLY A 472 -8.98 -0.76 -8.15
C GLY A 472 -7.59 -1.29 -7.78
N VAL A 473 -7.42 -2.61 -7.73
CA VAL A 473 -6.13 -3.27 -7.51
C VAL A 473 -5.36 -3.31 -8.83
N ALA A 474 -4.08 -2.93 -8.80
CA ALA A 474 -3.14 -3.15 -9.90
C ALA A 474 -2.62 -4.58 -9.79
N PHE A 475 -3.26 -5.51 -10.49
CA PHE A 475 -3.11 -6.95 -10.23
C PHE A 475 -1.69 -7.45 -10.46
N GLY A 476 -1.06 -7.08 -11.58
CA GLY A 476 0.33 -7.45 -11.86
C GLY A 476 1.31 -6.96 -10.79
N LEU A 477 1.17 -5.73 -10.31
CA LEU A 477 2.00 -5.18 -9.20
C LEU A 477 1.77 -5.96 -7.90
N PHE A 478 0.53 -6.28 -7.56
CA PHE A 478 0.19 -7.07 -6.39
C PHE A 478 0.81 -8.47 -6.43
N VAL A 479 0.66 -9.19 -7.56
CA VAL A 479 1.23 -10.53 -7.75
C VAL A 479 2.75 -10.49 -7.62
N ARG A 480 3.41 -9.52 -8.26
CA ARG A 480 4.86 -9.30 -8.15
C ARG A 480 5.30 -9.18 -6.70
N ASP A 481 4.70 -8.25 -5.95
CA ASP A 481 5.11 -7.97 -4.57
C ASP A 481 4.90 -9.18 -3.66
N ALA A 482 3.76 -9.86 -3.82
CA ALA A 482 3.47 -11.03 -3.04
C ALA A 482 4.41 -12.20 -3.34
N ILE A 483 4.73 -12.45 -4.62
CA ILE A 483 5.73 -13.48 -5.01
C ILE A 483 7.09 -13.12 -4.44
N PHE A 484 7.54 -11.86 -4.59
CA PHE A 484 8.84 -11.41 -4.11
C PHE A 484 8.99 -11.63 -2.60
N PHE A 485 8.05 -11.12 -1.80
CA PHE A 485 8.12 -11.26 -0.34
C PHE A 485 7.90 -12.69 0.13
N LYS A 486 7.10 -13.50 -0.59
CA LYS A 486 6.99 -14.93 -0.30
C LYS A 486 8.31 -15.66 -0.59
N ALA A 487 9.00 -15.33 -1.68
CA ALA A 487 10.29 -15.92 -2.00
C ALA A 487 11.35 -15.56 -0.95
N VAL A 488 11.41 -14.31 -0.50
CA VAL A 488 12.28 -13.87 0.60
C VAL A 488 11.97 -14.66 1.88
N ALA A 489 10.70 -14.74 2.28
CA ALA A 489 10.26 -15.48 3.45
C ALA A 489 10.64 -16.98 3.39
N MET A 490 10.41 -17.62 2.25
CA MET A 490 10.75 -19.04 2.06
C MET A 490 12.26 -19.28 2.08
N ALA A 491 13.06 -18.41 1.46
CA ALA A 491 14.51 -18.49 1.50
C ALA A 491 15.03 -18.37 2.94
N GLN A 492 14.46 -17.45 3.74
CA GLN A 492 14.80 -17.28 5.15
C GLN A 492 14.43 -18.52 5.99
N LEU A 493 13.21 -19.03 5.83
CA LEU A 493 12.75 -20.25 6.52
C LEU A 493 13.63 -21.45 6.20
N ILE A 494 13.93 -21.69 4.91
CA ILE A 494 14.77 -22.81 4.47
C ILE A 494 16.20 -22.64 5.02
N GLY A 495 16.77 -21.43 4.95
CA GLY A 495 18.10 -21.16 5.49
C GLY A 495 18.19 -21.45 7.00
N LEU A 496 17.22 -20.96 7.78
CA LEU A 496 17.16 -21.22 9.23
C LEU A 496 16.91 -22.71 9.53
N PHE A 497 16.06 -23.38 8.76
CA PHE A 497 15.81 -24.81 8.87
C PHE A 497 17.09 -25.61 8.65
N VAL A 498 17.82 -25.35 7.55
CA VAL A 498 19.08 -26.04 7.22
C VAL A 498 20.13 -25.86 8.32
N VAL A 499 20.28 -24.64 8.86
CA VAL A 499 21.19 -24.39 9.98
C VAL A 499 20.80 -25.23 11.21
N THR A 500 19.50 -25.31 11.51
CA THR A 500 18.97 -26.04 12.67
C THR A 500 19.15 -27.56 12.53
N LEU A 501 19.11 -28.10 11.30
CA LEU A 501 19.29 -29.54 11.05
C LEU A 501 20.65 -30.07 11.55
N SER A 502 21.69 -29.23 11.58
CA SER A 502 23.01 -29.62 12.10
C SER A 502 23.00 -29.96 13.60
N SER A 503 21.98 -29.50 14.33
CA SER A 503 21.87 -29.60 15.79
C SER A 503 20.94 -30.72 16.27
N VAL A 504 20.39 -31.53 15.36
CA VAL A 504 19.45 -32.62 15.70
C VAL A 504 19.97 -33.97 15.24
N ALA A 505 19.44 -35.06 15.81
CA ALA A 505 19.82 -36.41 15.43
C ALA A 505 19.53 -36.69 13.94
N PRO A 506 20.39 -37.44 13.21
CA PRO A 506 20.22 -37.69 11.78
C PRO A 506 18.88 -38.32 11.41
N SER A 507 18.33 -39.19 12.24
CA SER A 507 17.01 -39.80 12.04
C SER A 507 15.88 -38.76 12.10
N THR A 508 15.92 -37.86 13.09
CA THR A 508 14.98 -36.74 13.22
C THR A 508 15.12 -35.76 12.05
N ALA A 509 16.35 -35.44 11.65
CA ALA A 509 16.61 -34.60 10.48
C ALA A 509 16.01 -35.19 9.21
N GLY A 510 16.23 -36.49 8.94
CA GLY A 510 15.69 -37.18 7.77
C GLY A 510 14.17 -37.14 7.69
N ILE A 511 13.48 -37.39 8.81
CA ILE A 511 12.01 -37.30 8.89
C ILE A 511 11.54 -35.87 8.63
N ALA A 512 12.16 -34.88 9.27
CA ALA A 512 11.78 -33.48 9.10
C ALA A 512 11.95 -33.00 7.65
N ILE A 513 13.07 -33.35 7.00
CA ILE A 513 13.32 -33.05 5.58
C ILE A 513 12.22 -33.68 4.72
N ALA A 514 11.84 -34.94 4.97
CA ALA A 514 10.78 -35.59 4.23
C ALA A 514 9.43 -34.88 4.41
N VAL A 515 9.05 -34.54 5.64
CA VAL A 515 7.80 -33.80 5.94
C VAL A 515 7.77 -32.44 5.26
N VAL A 516 8.85 -31.67 5.34
CA VAL A 516 8.99 -30.35 4.69
C VAL A 516 8.88 -30.47 3.17
N THR A 517 9.57 -31.45 2.59
CA THR A 517 9.57 -31.69 1.14
C THR A 517 8.19 -32.09 0.64
N ILE A 518 7.50 -33.01 1.33
CA ILE A 518 6.14 -33.44 1.00
C ILE A 518 5.18 -32.25 1.09
N GLY A 519 5.24 -31.49 2.19
CA GLY A 519 4.34 -30.34 2.40
C GLY A 519 4.49 -29.27 1.33
N PHE A 520 5.71 -28.84 1.02
CA PHE A 520 5.94 -27.85 -0.03
C PHE A 520 5.67 -28.39 -1.44
N SER A 521 5.93 -29.67 -1.69
CA SER A 521 5.58 -30.31 -2.98
C SER A 521 4.08 -30.34 -3.19
N LEU A 522 3.29 -30.70 -2.16
CA LEU A 522 1.84 -30.65 -2.18
C LEU A 522 1.34 -29.22 -2.45
N SER A 523 1.90 -28.23 -1.76
CA SER A 523 1.52 -26.83 -1.98
C SER A 523 1.91 -26.31 -3.36
N GLY A 524 3.09 -26.66 -3.86
CA GLY A 524 3.57 -26.25 -5.18
C GLY A 524 2.77 -26.87 -6.31
N TYR A 525 2.46 -28.17 -6.20
CA TYR A 525 1.62 -28.88 -7.15
C TYR A 525 0.19 -28.34 -7.17
N ALA A 526 -0.39 -28.06 -6.01
CA ALA A 526 -1.69 -27.41 -5.91
C ALA A 526 -1.70 -26.00 -6.52
N ALA A 527 -0.63 -25.21 -6.34
CA ALA A 527 -0.51 -23.90 -6.99
C ALA A 527 -0.39 -24.02 -8.52
N HIS A 528 0.34 -25.03 -9.00
CA HIS A 528 0.49 -25.33 -10.43
C HIS A 528 -0.86 -25.66 -11.08
N LEU A 529 -1.66 -26.55 -10.47
CA LEU A 529 -2.99 -26.93 -10.99
C LEU A 529 -3.99 -25.78 -10.98
N LEU A 530 -3.95 -24.94 -9.94
CA LEU A 530 -4.83 -23.76 -9.84
C LEU A 530 -4.43 -22.66 -10.84
N GLY A 531 -3.14 -22.58 -11.15
CA GLY A 531 -2.53 -21.53 -11.95
C GLY A 531 -2.21 -20.28 -11.14
N LEU A 532 -1.28 -19.47 -11.65
CA LEU A 532 -0.76 -18.30 -10.93
C LEU A 532 -1.87 -17.28 -10.62
N ARG A 533 -2.72 -16.95 -11.58
CA ARG A 533 -3.77 -15.93 -11.40
C ARG A 533 -4.71 -16.25 -10.23
N ARG A 534 -5.26 -17.47 -10.21
CA ARG A 534 -6.19 -17.93 -9.16
C ARG A 534 -5.49 -18.16 -7.82
N THR A 535 -4.23 -18.61 -7.83
CA THR A 535 -3.40 -18.67 -6.61
C THR A 535 -3.30 -17.30 -5.92
N TYR A 536 -3.31 -16.23 -6.70
CA TYR A 536 -3.29 -14.86 -6.22
C TYR A 536 -4.66 -14.20 -6.36
N PHE A 537 -5.72 -14.93 -6.05
CA PHE A 537 -7.05 -14.38 -5.81
C PHE A 537 -7.73 -13.68 -7.00
N SER A 538 -7.36 -13.98 -8.24
CA SER A 538 -7.96 -13.31 -9.40
C SER A 538 -9.49 -13.48 -9.46
N SER A 539 -10.04 -14.61 -8.99
CA SER A 539 -11.48 -14.84 -8.86
C SER A 539 -12.15 -13.96 -7.80
N GLU A 540 -11.50 -13.81 -6.64
CA GLU A 540 -11.94 -13.02 -5.49
C GLU A 540 -11.85 -11.52 -5.78
N LEU A 541 -10.99 -11.13 -6.72
CA LEU A 541 -10.88 -9.78 -7.25
C LEU A 541 -11.79 -9.52 -8.47
N GLY A 542 -12.45 -10.55 -9.00
CA GLY A 542 -13.38 -10.44 -10.13
C GLY A 542 -12.71 -10.33 -11.50
N LEU A 543 -11.45 -10.75 -11.61
CA LEU A 543 -10.68 -10.76 -12.87
C LEU A 543 -10.82 -12.08 -13.64
N ASP A 544 -11.15 -13.17 -12.95
CA ASP A 544 -11.42 -14.47 -13.54
C ASP A 544 -12.74 -15.04 -12.99
N PRO A 545 -13.49 -15.81 -13.79
CA PRO A 545 -14.63 -16.55 -13.27
C PRO A 545 -14.17 -17.61 -12.24
N PRO A 546 -14.97 -17.87 -11.18
CA PRO A 546 -14.73 -18.98 -10.27
C PRO A 546 -14.59 -20.28 -11.04
N LYS A 547 -13.60 -21.10 -10.67
CA LYS A 547 -13.35 -22.40 -11.30
C LYS A 547 -13.07 -23.44 -10.24
N ARG A 548 -13.86 -24.50 -10.23
CA ARG A 548 -13.58 -25.69 -9.43
C ARG A 548 -12.50 -26.52 -10.13
N ILE A 549 -11.54 -26.99 -9.35
CA ILE A 549 -10.49 -27.90 -9.81
C ILE A 549 -10.78 -29.26 -9.17
N ASP A 550 -10.97 -30.30 -9.99
CA ASP A 550 -11.31 -31.65 -9.50
C ASP A 550 -10.11 -32.61 -9.53
N ALA A 551 -8.98 -32.17 -10.09
CA ALA A 551 -7.74 -32.94 -10.07
C ALA A 551 -7.12 -32.96 -8.67
N PHE A 552 -6.64 -34.13 -8.22
CA PHE A 552 -5.88 -34.27 -6.99
C PHE A 552 -4.73 -33.24 -6.93
N PRO A 553 -4.49 -32.54 -5.81
CA PRO A 553 -5.09 -32.76 -4.49
C PRO A 553 -6.41 -32.02 -4.24
N TYR A 554 -6.86 -31.19 -5.18
CA TYR A 554 -8.20 -30.61 -5.11
C TYR A 554 -9.25 -31.71 -5.26
N GLY A 555 -10.43 -31.51 -4.68
CA GLY A 555 -11.48 -32.53 -4.58
C GLY A 555 -11.33 -33.49 -3.40
N TYR A 556 -10.12 -33.66 -2.86
CA TYR A 556 -9.84 -34.48 -1.68
C TYR A 556 -9.51 -33.64 -0.46
N ILE A 557 -8.69 -32.60 -0.66
CA ILE A 557 -8.32 -31.64 0.38
C ILE A 557 -8.97 -30.30 -0.01
N PRO A 558 -9.75 -29.65 0.87
CA PRO A 558 -10.41 -28.37 0.54
C PRO A 558 -9.43 -27.24 0.19
N HIS A 559 -8.32 -27.14 0.94
CA HIS A 559 -7.29 -26.11 0.74
C HIS A 559 -5.88 -26.73 0.71
N PRO A 560 -5.53 -27.47 -0.36
CA PRO A 560 -4.30 -28.27 -0.40
C PRO A 560 -3.02 -27.42 -0.35
N MET A 561 -3.07 -26.20 -0.87
CA MET A 561 -1.96 -25.24 -0.76
C MET A 561 -1.64 -24.87 0.68
N ILE A 562 -2.68 -24.51 1.45
CA ILE A 562 -2.54 -24.12 2.85
C ILE A 562 -2.17 -25.35 3.68
N ALA A 563 -2.86 -26.47 3.48
CA ALA A 563 -2.58 -27.71 4.19
C ALA A 563 -1.15 -28.20 3.97
N GLY A 564 -0.67 -28.22 2.72
CA GLY A 564 0.72 -28.59 2.40
C GLY A 564 1.73 -27.64 3.04
N THR A 565 1.47 -26.34 3.04
CA THR A 565 2.37 -25.39 3.68
C THR A 565 2.38 -25.54 5.20
N LEU A 566 1.23 -25.74 5.84
CA LEU A 566 1.14 -25.99 7.28
C LEU A 566 1.87 -27.29 7.68
N LEU A 567 1.78 -28.34 6.86
CA LEU A 567 2.55 -29.56 7.04
C LEU A 567 4.06 -29.30 7.00
N ALA A 568 4.52 -28.51 6.02
CA ALA A 568 5.94 -28.15 5.95
C ALA A 568 6.39 -27.31 7.16
N LEU A 569 5.58 -26.32 7.58
CA LEU A 569 5.88 -25.51 8.76
C LEU A 569 5.90 -26.35 10.04
N ALA A 570 5.05 -27.37 10.16
CA ALA A 570 5.08 -28.31 11.28
C ALA A 570 6.40 -29.11 11.29
N GLY A 571 6.89 -29.55 10.13
CA GLY A 571 8.21 -30.20 10.01
C GLY A 571 9.37 -29.28 10.41
N ILE A 572 9.30 -27.99 10.06
CA ILE A 572 10.29 -26.99 10.49
C ILE A 572 10.22 -26.76 12.01
N ALA A 573 9.02 -26.62 12.56
CA ALA A 573 8.82 -26.40 13.99
C ALA A 573 9.25 -27.62 14.82
N TRP A 574 9.12 -28.84 14.29
CA TRP A 574 9.53 -30.08 14.95
C TRP A 574 11.01 -30.10 15.33
N VAL A 575 11.89 -29.65 14.43
CA VAL A 575 13.34 -29.66 14.67
C VAL A 575 13.84 -28.44 15.44
N ALA A 576 13.01 -27.41 15.57
CA ALA A 576 13.35 -26.21 16.29
C ALA A 576 13.18 -26.42 17.81
N PRO A 577 14.10 -25.92 18.65
CA PRO A 577 13.89 -25.90 20.10
C PRO A 577 12.56 -25.21 20.43
N VAL A 578 11.73 -25.83 21.26
CA VAL A 578 10.45 -25.26 21.67
C VAL A 578 10.68 -23.91 22.33
N GLY A 579 9.96 -22.89 21.87
CA GLY A 579 10.15 -21.51 22.32
C GLY A 579 11.34 -20.77 21.68
N GLY A 580 12.12 -21.44 20.83
CA GLY A 580 13.20 -20.84 20.05
C GLY A 580 12.70 -19.95 18.91
N PHE A 581 13.61 -19.15 18.33
CA PHE A 581 13.26 -18.19 17.28
C PHE A 581 12.61 -18.84 16.05
N LEU A 582 13.22 -19.90 15.49
CA LEU A 582 12.67 -20.60 14.32
C LEU A 582 11.30 -21.23 14.62
N PHE A 583 11.12 -21.78 15.82
CA PHE A 583 9.83 -22.33 16.26
C PHE A 583 8.75 -21.26 16.19
N TRP A 584 8.99 -20.08 16.78
CA TRP A 584 8.03 -18.98 16.74
C TRP A 584 7.79 -18.43 15.34
N VAL A 585 8.83 -18.31 14.51
CA VAL A 585 8.67 -17.89 13.12
C VAL A 585 7.73 -18.85 12.38
N ALA A 586 7.93 -20.18 12.51
CA ALA A 586 7.06 -21.18 11.90
C ALA A 586 5.61 -21.14 12.44
N VAL A 587 5.44 -20.94 13.75
CA VAL A 587 4.12 -20.77 14.38
C VAL A 587 3.40 -19.52 13.84
N ILE A 588 4.10 -18.39 13.74
CA ILE A 588 3.52 -17.14 13.23
C ILE A 588 3.12 -17.29 11.75
N HIS A 589 3.95 -17.94 10.92
CA HIS A 589 3.56 -18.29 9.54
C HIS A 589 2.27 -19.11 9.50
N SER A 590 2.14 -20.12 10.36
CA SER A 590 0.93 -20.95 10.46
C SER A 590 -0.29 -20.12 10.85
N ILE A 591 -0.16 -19.23 11.83
CA ILE A 591 -1.23 -18.30 12.24
C ILE A 591 -1.65 -17.41 11.06
N PHE A 592 -0.71 -16.85 10.31
CA PHE A 592 -1.03 -16.02 9.14
C PHE A 592 -1.75 -16.80 8.05
N TYR A 593 -1.34 -18.05 7.77
CA TYR A 593 -2.06 -18.91 6.82
C TYR A 593 -3.51 -19.17 7.25
N LEU A 594 -3.73 -19.43 8.53
CA LEU A 594 -5.07 -19.58 9.08
C LEU A 594 -5.87 -18.27 8.98
N CYS A 595 -5.23 -17.11 9.22
CA CYS A 595 -5.88 -15.81 9.04
C CYS A 595 -6.29 -15.55 7.58
N VAL A 596 -5.43 -15.89 6.62
CA VAL A 596 -5.75 -15.78 5.19
C VAL A 596 -6.91 -16.70 4.83
N LEU A 597 -6.90 -17.95 5.29
CA LEU A 597 -7.99 -18.90 5.08
C LEU A 597 -9.32 -18.39 5.66
N LEU A 598 -9.32 -17.93 6.90
CA LEU A 598 -10.51 -17.38 7.55
C LEU A 598 -11.04 -16.16 6.78
N HIS A 599 -10.15 -15.29 6.31
CA HIS A 599 -10.54 -14.14 5.50
C HIS A 599 -11.15 -14.56 4.17
N GLU A 600 -10.58 -15.56 3.49
CA GLU A 600 -11.12 -16.14 2.26
C GLU A 600 -12.54 -16.71 2.47
N ILE A 601 -12.75 -17.47 3.55
CA ILE A 601 -14.08 -18.03 3.90
C ILE A 601 -15.10 -16.91 4.13
N VAL A 602 -14.72 -15.85 4.87
CA VAL A 602 -15.60 -14.69 5.11
C VAL A 602 -15.95 -13.99 3.80
N VAL A 603 -14.95 -13.74 2.94
CA VAL A 603 -15.14 -13.13 1.61
C VAL A 603 -16.10 -13.95 0.76
N HIS A 604 -15.97 -15.27 0.78
CA HIS A 604 -16.82 -16.16 -0.01
C HIS A 604 -18.28 -16.09 0.46
N ARG A 605 -18.52 -16.15 1.78
CA ARG A 605 -19.87 -16.04 2.37
C ARG A 605 -20.56 -14.72 2.02
N GLU A 606 -19.83 -13.59 2.07
CA GLU A 606 -20.37 -12.29 1.68
C GLU A 606 -20.84 -12.28 0.23
N ARG A 607 -20.09 -12.92 -0.68
CA ARG A 607 -20.46 -13.00 -2.10
C ARG A 607 -21.69 -13.87 -2.33
N SER A 608 -21.74 -15.04 -1.72
CA SER A 608 -22.88 -15.97 -1.84
C SER A 608 -24.18 -15.33 -1.35
N GLY A 609 -24.14 -14.54 -0.26
CA GLY A 609 -25.31 -13.82 0.25
C GLY A 609 -25.81 -12.70 -0.68
N HIS A 610 -24.90 -11.94 -1.31
CA HIS A 610 -25.30 -10.90 -2.27
C HIS A 610 -25.89 -11.49 -3.57
N GLN A 611 -25.45 -12.69 -3.95
CA GLN A 611 -25.92 -13.36 -5.16
C GLN A 611 -27.32 -13.95 -4.95
N SER A 612 -27.60 -14.53 -3.78
CA SER A 612 -28.96 -14.96 -3.42
C SER A 612 -29.96 -13.80 -3.31
N ASP A 613 -29.50 -12.62 -2.85
CA ASP A 613 -30.35 -11.43 -2.77
C ASP A 613 -30.61 -10.82 -4.15
N ALA A 614 -29.64 -10.85 -5.06
CA ALA A 614 -29.83 -10.39 -6.44
C ALA A 614 -30.79 -11.31 -7.23
N ASP A 615 -30.64 -12.63 -7.07
CA ASP A 615 -31.50 -13.63 -7.70
C ASP A 615 -32.94 -13.59 -7.14
N ALA A 616 -33.11 -13.25 -5.85
CA ALA A 616 -34.42 -13.07 -5.22
C ALA A 616 -35.17 -11.79 -5.65
N VAL A 617 -34.44 -10.78 -6.15
CA VAL A 617 -35.02 -9.48 -6.57
C VAL A 617 -35.24 -9.42 -8.09
N GLY A 618 -34.86 -10.46 -8.85
CA GLY A 618 -35.19 -10.57 -10.28
C GLY A 618 -34.60 -9.44 -11.13
N VAL A 619 -33.43 -8.94 -10.77
CA VAL A 619 -32.73 -7.91 -11.56
C VAL A 619 -31.63 -8.59 -12.37
N SER A 620 -31.97 -8.96 -13.61
CA SER A 620 -31.01 -9.36 -14.64
C SER A 620 -30.38 -8.16 -15.32
#